data_AF-A0AA88PKL5-F1
#
_entry.id   AF-A0AA88PKL5-F1
#
_cell.length_a   1.000
_cell.length_b   1.000
_cell.length_c   1.000
_cell.angle_alpha   90.00
_cell.angle_beta   90.00
_cell.angle_gamma   90.00
#
_symmetry.space_group_name_H-M   'P 1'
#
loop_
_entity.id
_entity.type
_entity.pdbx_description
1 polymer ?
#
loop_
_entity_poly.entity_id
_entity_poly.type
_entity_poly.pdbx_seq_one_letter_code
_entity_poly.pdbx_strand_id
1 'polypeptide(L)'
;MNCIYQTTGHMQCKTYDSMLALPPDIQAARALMCIAIFLGWLSCTVSCCGMKCTTCAGDDRHAKAGIALSGGVLFILTGLCVLVPVSWTANTVVQDFYNPNVPLQHKRELGQAIYLGWAAAVILMISGAVLSSTCPHIERGGYRRGYIGRSFANTRPSAPDPPKPITTSTLPLKDP
;
A
#
# COMPACT_ATOMS: atom_id res chain seq x y z
N MET A 1 -0.24 -22.44 -19.24
CA MET A 1 0.57 -23.66 -19.19
C MET A 1 -0.15 -24.61 -18.28
N ASN A 2 -0.60 -25.74 -18.82
CA ASN A 2 -1.18 -26.82 -18.06
C ASN A 2 -0.14 -27.95 -18.07
N CYS A 3 0.28 -28.40 -16.91
CA CYS A 3 1.27 -29.47 -16.78
C CYS A 3 0.55 -30.67 -16.17
N ILE A 4 0.56 -31.78 -16.90
CA ILE A 4 0.03 -33.05 -16.41
C ILE A 4 1.21 -33.95 -16.06
N TYR A 5 1.12 -34.56 -14.88
CA TYR A 5 2.06 -35.58 -14.46
C TYR A 5 1.53 -36.93 -14.91
N GLN A 6 2.17 -37.53 -15.91
CA GLN A 6 1.81 -38.89 -16.35
C GLN A 6 2.41 -39.91 -15.38
N THR A 7 1.72 -41.02 -15.13
CA THR A 7 2.18 -42.12 -14.26
C THR A 7 3.50 -42.74 -14.72
N THR A 8 3.91 -42.50 -15.97
CA THR A 8 5.21 -42.87 -16.57
C THR A 8 6.37 -41.96 -16.13
N GLY A 9 6.14 -40.97 -15.26
CA GLY A 9 7.17 -40.07 -14.75
C GLY A 9 7.54 -38.91 -15.68
N HIS A 10 6.91 -38.82 -16.85
CA HIS A 10 7.08 -37.68 -17.75
C HIS A 10 6.11 -36.55 -17.41
N MET A 11 6.66 -35.36 -17.14
CA MET A 11 5.87 -34.12 -17.10
C MET A 11 5.65 -33.60 -18.51
N GLN A 12 4.40 -33.51 -18.94
CA GLN A 12 4.02 -32.95 -20.23
C GLN A 12 3.33 -31.61 -19.96
N CYS A 13 4.03 -30.51 -20.25
CA CYS A 13 3.48 -29.16 -20.14
C CYS A 13 3.00 -28.69 -21.51
N LYS A 14 1.70 -28.50 -21.65
CA LYS A 14 1.11 -27.88 -22.84
C LYS A 14 0.84 -26.40 -22.57
N THR A 15 1.46 -25.54 -23.37
CA THR A 15 1.12 -24.11 -23.40
C THR A 15 -0.28 -23.97 -24.01
N TYR A 16 -1.11 -23.07 -23.50
CA TYR A 16 -2.44 -22.84 -24.09
C TYR A 16 -2.24 -22.22 -25.47
N ASP A 17 -2.53 -22.99 -26.54
CA ASP A 17 -2.25 -22.61 -27.94
C ASP A 17 -3.04 -21.41 -28.45
N SER A 18 -4.09 -20.96 -27.73
CA SER A 18 -4.84 -19.77 -28.14
C SER A 18 -5.55 -19.12 -26.95
N MET A 19 -5.37 -17.80 -26.82
CA MET A 19 -6.09 -16.94 -25.86
C MET A 19 -7.62 -16.90 -26.11
N LEU A 20 -8.09 -17.40 -27.26
CA LEU A 20 -9.48 -17.30 -27.73
C LEU A 20 -10.36 -18.54 -27.42
N ALA A 21 -9.78 -19.61 -26.84
CA ALA A 21 -10.50 -20.85 -26.49
C ALA A 21 -10.66 -21.02 -24.96
N LEU A 22 -10.45 -19.96 -24.19
CA LEU A 22 -10.48 -19.98 -22.73
C LEU A 22 -11.77 -19.29 -22.26
N PRO A 23 -12.53 -19.85 -21.29
CA PRO A 23 -13.76 -19.25 -20.80
C PRO A 23 -13.55 -17.80 -20.35
N PRO A 24 -14.50 -16.89 -20.64
CA PRO A 24 -14.35 -15.44 -20.46
C PRO A 24 -14.00 -15.03 -19.02
N ASP A 25 -14.44 -15.81 -18.03
CA ASP A 25 -14.11 -15.59 -16.61
C ASP A 25 -12.62 -15.69 -16.31
N ILE A 26 -11.90 -16.59 -16.98
CA ILE A 26 -10.45 -16.76 -16.80
C ILE A 26 -9.67 -15.66 -17.51
N GLN A 27 -10.20 -15.14 -18.62
CA GLN A 27 -9.63 -13.99 -19.32
C GLN A 27 -9.79 -12.71 -18.49
N ALA A 28 -10.95 -12.51 -17.88
CA ALA A 28 -11.20 -11.41 -16.96
C ALA A 28 -10.26 -11.45 -15.74
N ALA A 29 -10.05 -12.63 -15.15
CA ALA A 29 -9.11 -12.80 -14.03
C ALA A 29 -7.67 -12.42 -14.39
N ARG A 30 -7.21 -12.74 -15.61
CA ARG A 30 -5.88 -12.34 -16.09
C ARG A 30 -5.78 -10.83 -16.29
N ALA A 31 -6.79 -10.20 -16.88
CA ALA A 31 -6.83 -8.76 -17.04
C ALA A 31 -6.78 -8.04 -15.69
N LEU A 32 -7.55 -8.52 -14.69
CA LEU A 32 -7.53 -8.00 -13.33
C LEU A 32 -6.14 -8.12 -12.68
N MET A 33 -5.45 -9.26 -12.86
CA MET A 33 -4.08 -9.44 -12.35
C MET A 33 -3.08 -8.49 -13.02
N CYS A 34 -3.16 -8.31 -14.35
CA CYS A 34 -2.31 -7.34 -15.04
C CYS A 34 -2.54 -5.92 -14.53
N ILE A 35 -3.81 -5.50 -14.41
CA ILE A 35 -4.18 -4.19 -13.87
C ILE A 35 -3.67 -4.03 -12.44
N ALA A 36 -3.79 -5.06 -11.60
CA ALA A 36 -3.27 -5.03 -10.23
C ALA A 36 -1.75 -4.83 -10.20
N ILE A 37 -0.98 -5.46 -11.09
CA ILE A 37 0.48 -5.25 -11.19
C ILE A 37 0.80 -3.80 -11.56
N PHE A 38 0.10 -3.24 -12.56
CA PHE A 38 0.29 -1.85 -12.95
C PHE A 38 -0.07 -0.87 -11.82
N LEU A 39 -1.21 -1.10 -11.14
CA LEU A 39 -1.63 -0.29 -9.99
C LEU A 39 -0.65 -0.40 -8.82
N GLY A 40 -0.10 -1.58 -8.55
CA GLY A 40 0.90 -1.79 -7.51
C GLY A 40 2.23 -1.09 -7.81
N TRP A 41 2.64 -1.05 -9.07
CA TRP A 41 3.82 -0.29 -9.48
C TRP A 41 3.61 1.21 -9.33
N LEU A 42 2.45 1.72 -9.75
CA LEU A 42 2.05 3.11 -9.57
C LEU A 42 1.90 3.48 -8.08
N SER A 43 1.32 2.61 -7.25
CA SER A 43 1.18 2.85 -5.81
C SER A 43 2.53 2.92 -5.13
N CYS A 44 3.48 2.07 -5.52
CA CYS A 44 4.84 2.06 -5.00
C CYS A 44 5.59 3.34 -5.35
N THR A 45 5.54 3.80 -6.62
CA THR A 45 6.20 5.04 -7.04
C THR A 45 5.61 6.27 -6.34
N VAL A 46 4.28 6.38 -6.27
CA VAL A 46 3.58 7.46 -5.55
C VAL A 46 3.93 7.45 -4.06
N SER A 47 3.95 6.27 -3.43
CA SER A 47 4.31 6.13 -2.01
C SER A 47 5.77 6.55 -1.76
N CYS A 48 6.69 6.17 -2.65
CA CYS A 48 8.08 6.61 -2.61
C CYS A 48 8.23 8.13 -2.71
N CYS A 49 7.46 8.77 -3.58
CA CYS A 49 7.39 10.23 -3.72
C CYS A 49 6.80 10.94 -2.48
N GLY A 50 6.01 10.26 -1.64
CA GLY A 50 5.43 10.81 -0.42
C GLY A 50 6.35 10.77 0.82
N MET A 51 7.45 10.01 0.78
CA MET A 51 8.32 9.80 1.95
C MET A 51 9.21 11.00 2.27
N LYS A 52 9.49 11.24 3.55
CA LYS A 52 10.32 12.37 4.03
C LYS A 52 11.68 12.48 3.35
N CYS A 53 12.28 11.36 2.96
CA CYS A 53 13.60 11.30 2.33
C CYS A 53 13.64 11.69 0.83
N THR A 54 12.50 11.93 0.18
CA THR A 54 12.48 12.36 -1.24
C THR A 54 12.19 13.85 -1.37
N THR A 55 13.00 14.54 -2.18
CA THR A 55 12.92 16.00 -2.40
C THR A 55 12.00 16.39 -3.57
N CYS A 56 11.28 15.42 -4.17
CA CYS A 56 10.53 15.62 -5.41
C CYS A 56 9.32 16.57 -5.31
N ALA A 57 8.81 16.86 -4.10
CA ALA A 57 7.53 17.57 -3.91
C ALA A 57 7.63 18.92 -3.17
N GLY A 58 8.83 19.49 -3.03
CA GLY A 58 9.02 20.71 -2.22
C GLY A 58 8.87 20.47 -0.72
N ASP A 59 9.01 21.54 0.09
CA ASP A 59 8.91 21.47 1.57
C ASP A 59 7.45 21.53 2.07
N ASP A 60 6.46 21.54 1.16
CA ASP A 60 5.04 21.61 1.50
C ASP A 60 4.55 20.28 2.11
N ARG A 61 4.56 20.25 3.45
CA ARG A 61 4.13 19.10 4.26
C ARG A 61 2.70 18.63 3.93
N HIS A 62 1.81 19.54 3.52
CA HIS A 62 0.44 19.21 3.12
C HIS A 62 0.36 18.49 1.78
N ALA A 63 1.13 18.93 0.77
CA ALA A 63 1.18 18.26 -0.53
C ALA A 63 1.77 16.86 -0.39
N LYS A 64 2.82 16.72 0.42
CA LYS A 64 3.48 15.45 0.73
C LYS A 64 2.56 14.46 1.45
N ALA A 65 1.74 14.95 2.40
CA ALA A 65 0.73 14.13 3.07
C ALA A 65 -0.38 13.66 2.10
N GLY A 66 -0.83 14.53 1.20
CA GLY A 66 -1.81 14.16 0.17
C GLY A 66 -1.29 13.08 -0.78
N ILE A 67 -0.02 13.17 -1.20
CA ILE A 67 0.64 12.18 -2.06
C ILE A 67 0.75 10.83 -1.32
N ALA A 68 1.21 10.84 -0.06
CA ALA A 68 1.32 9.61 0.75
C ALA A 68 -0.05 8.94 0.97
N LEU A 69 -1.10 9.71 1.26
CA LEU A 69 -2.47 9.20 1.39
C LEU A 69 -2.96 8.58 0.07
N SER A 70 -2.71 9.25 -1.06
CA SER A 70 -3.09 8.72 -2.37
C SER A 70 -2.39 7.40 -2.69
N GLY A 71 -1.10 7.27 -2.34
CA GLY A 71 -0.36 6.01 -2.47
C GLY A 71 -0.93 4.89 -1.60
N GLY A 72 -1.34 5.20 -0.36
CA GLY A 72 -2.00 4.26 0.54
C GLY A 72 -3.34 3.74 0.01
N VAL A 73 -4.19 4.63 -0.52
CA VAL A 73 -5.46 4.26 -1.15
C VAL A 73 -5.22 3.38 -2.39
N LEU A 74 -4.23 3.70 -3.22
CA LEU A 74 -3.86 2.87 -4.37
C LEU A 74 -3.35 1.49 -3.97
N PHE A 75 -2.62 1.37 -2.85
CA PHE A 75 -2.21 0.07 -2.29
C PHE A 75 -3.40 -0.79 -1.84
N ILE A 76 -4.40 -0.18 -1.19
CA ILE A 76 -5.65 -0.84 -0.80
C ILE A 76 -6.40 -1.32 -2.05
N LEU A 77 -6.57 -0.45 -3.04
CA LEU A 77 -7.23 -0.82 -4.31
C LEU A 77 -6.51 -1.97 -5.02
N THR A 78 -5.17 -1.93 -5.03
CA THR A 78 -4.35 -3.02 -5.59
C THR A 78 -4.59 -4.34 -4.86
N GLY A 79 -4.62 -4.33 -3.52
CA GLY A 79 -4.92 -5.51 -2.71
C GLY A 79 -6.31 -6.10 -3.01
N LEU A 80 -7.32 -5.24 -3.16
CA LEU A 80 -8.69 -5.65 -3.55
C LEU A 80 -8.72 -6.25 -4.97
N CYS A 81 -8.03 -5.64 -5.93
CA CYS A 81 -7.93 -6.16 -7.30
C CYS A 81 -7.23 -7.53 -7.38
N VAL A 82 -6.34 -7.88 -6.44
CA VAL A 82 -5.76 -9.23 -6.32
C VAL A 82 -6.72 -10.18 -5.62
N LEU A 83 -7.42 -9.72 -4.58
CA LEU A 83 -8.31 -10.56 -3.77
C LEU A 83 -9.53 -11.06 -4.55
N VAL A 84 -10.11 -10.23 -5.43
CA VAL A 84 -11.28 -10.60 -6.26
C VAL A 84 -11.02 -11.82 -7.14
N PRO A 85 -10.02 -11.84 -8.05
CA PRO A 85 -9.77 -13.00 -8.92
C PRO A 85 -9.28 -14.23 -8.14
N VAL A 86 -8.53 -14.05 -7.04
CA VAL A 86 -8.09 -15.19 -6.21
C VAL A 86 -9.28 -15.83 -5.48
N SER A 87 -10.20 -15.03 -4.94
CA SER A 87 -11.39 -15.53 -4.26
C SER A 87 -12.40 -16.13 -5.24
N TRP A 88 -12.53 -15.54 -6.43
CA TRP A 88 -13.35 -16.09 -7.50
C TRP A 88 -12.85 -17.46 -7.94
N THR A 89 -11.55 -17.58 -8.23
CA THR A 89 -10.94 -18.86 -8.62
C THR A 89 -11.08 -19.91 -7.53
N ALA A 90 -10.86 -19.55 -6.26
CA ALA A 90 -11.12 -20.45 -5.13
C ALA A 90 -12.59 -20.93 -5.07
N ASN A 91 -13.56 -20.02 -5.24
CA ASN A 91 -14.98 -20.39 -5.23
C ASN A 91 -15.33 -21.34 -6.39
N THR A 92 -14.85 -21.09 -7.60
CA THR A 92 -15.10 -21.99 -8.74
C THR A 92 -14.54 -23.40 -8.50
N VAL A 93 -13.35 -23.50 -7.91
CA VAL A 93 -12.72 -24.79 -7.58
C VAL A 93 -13.55 -25.53 -6.53
N VAL A 94 -14.00 -24.84 -5.48
CA VAL A 94 -14.85 -25.43 -4.44
C VAL A 94 -16.20 -25.89 -5.03
N GLN A 95 -16.81 -25.10 -5.90
CA GLN A 95 -18.07 -25.49 -6.56
C GLN A 95 -17.91 -26.74 -7.44
N ASP A 96 -16.84 -26.82 -8.23
CA ASP A 96 -16.53 -27.99 -9.05
C ASP A 96 -16.29 -29.26 -8.20
N PHE A 97 -15.73 -29.10 -7.00
CA PHE A 97 -15.55 -30.20 -6.07
C PHE A 97 -16.86 -30.78 -5.54
N TYR A 98 -17.85 -29.95 -5.24
CA TYR A 98 -19.14 -30.41 -4.68
C TYR A 98 -20.19 -30.74 -5.75
N ASN A 99 -19.94 -30.41 -7.01
CA ASN A 99 -20.89 -30.66 -8.09
C ASN A 99 -20.89 -32.16 -8.50
N PRO A 100 -22.04 -32.85 -8.44
CA PRO A 100 -22.14 -34.28 -8.77
C PRO A 100 -22.02 -34.57 -10.28
N ASN A 101 -22.17 -33.56 -11.14
CA ASN A 101 -22.08 -33.70 -12.59
C ASN A 101 -20.62 -33.73 -13.09
N VAL A 102 -19.65 -33.48 -12.20
CA VAL A 102 -18.23 -33.42 -12.56
C VAL A 102 -17.58 -34.78 -12.22
N PRO A 103 -17.06 -35.53 -13.20
CA PRO A 103 -16.44 -36.83 -12.94
C PRO A 103 -15.26 -36.69 -11.98
N LEU A 104 -15.06 -37.69 -11.12
CA LEU A 104 -13.99 -37.70 -10.08
C LEU A 104 -12.60 -37.35 -10.64
N GLN A 105 -12.33 -37.72 -11.89
CA GLN A 105 -11.07 -37.46 -12.60
C GLN A 105 -10.84 -35.97 -12.93
N HIS A 106 -11.87 -35.12 -12.82
CA HIS A 106 -11.83 -33.68 -13.06
C HIS A 106 -11.94 -32.83 -11.79
N LYS A 107 -12.04 -33.44 -10.60
CA LYS A 107 -12.02 -32.70 -9.34
C LYS A 107 -10.65 -32.05 -9.16
N ARG A 108 -10.62 -30.72 -9.00
CA ARG A 108 -9.40 -29.91 -8.95
C ARG A 108 -9.09 -29.51 -7.52
N GLU A 109 -7.90 -29.77 -7.00
CA GLU A 109 -7.52 -29.30 -5.66
C GLU A 109 -7.12 -27.82 -5.62
N LEU A 110 -7.31 -27.20 -4.46
CA LEU A 110 -6.84 -25.83 -4.19
C LEU A 110 -5.30 -25.81 -4.22
N GLY A 111 -4.74 -25.19 -5.26
CA GLY A 111 -3.30 -25.04 -5.39
C GLY A 111 -2.70 -24.08 -4.34
N GLN A 112 -1.44 -24.30 -4.00
CA GLN A 112 -0.68 -23.46 -3.05
C GLN A 112 -0.65 -21.96 -3.43
N ALA A 113 -0.73 -21.65 -4.74
CA ALA A 113 -0.73 -20.28 -5.25
C ALA A 113 -1.92 -19.43 -4.76
N ILE A 114 -3.07 -20.05 -4.46
CA ILE A 114 -4.26 -19.33 -3.98
C ILE A 114 -4.01 -18.77 -2.57
N TYR A 115 -3.38 -19.57 -1.70
CA TYR A 115 -3.02 -19.14 -0.35
C TYR A 115 -2.00 -17.99 -0.37
N LEU A 116 -1.01 -18.06 -1.27
CA LEU A 116 -0.06 -16.96 -1.48
C LEU A 116 -0.76 -15.70 -1.98
N GLY A 117 -1.77 -15.83 -2.86
CA GLY A 117 -2.57 -14.71 -3.33
C GLY A 117 -3.34 -14.01 -2.21
N TRP A 118 -3.96 -14.77 -1.30
CA TRP A 118 -4.63 -14.21 -0.12
C TRP A 118 -3.65 -13.55 0.85
N ALA A 119 -2.52 -14.18 1.13
CA ALA A 119 -1.48 -13.60 1.98
C ALA A 119 -0.97 -12.28 1.39
N ALA A 120 -0.70 -12.24 0.08
CA ALA A 120 -0.27 -11.03 -0.61
C ALA A 120 -1.33 -9.92 -0.53
N ALA A 121 -2.61 -10.23 -0.77
CA ALA A 121 -3.69 -9.27 -0.68
C ALA A 121 -3.81 -8.65 0.73
N VAL A 122 -3.73 -9.47 1.78
CA VAL A 122 -3.76 -8.99 3.18
C VAL A 122 -2.57 -8.08 3.48
N ILE A 123 -1.37 -8.46 3.06
CA ILE A 123 -0.16 -7.65 3.26
C ILE A 123 -0.27 -6.31 2.53
N LEU A 124 -0.77 -6.29 1.30
CA LEU A 124 -0.99 -5.06 0.53
C LEU A 124 -2.03 -4.14 1.19
N MET A 125 -3.12 -4.70 1.72
CA MET A 125 -4.15 -3.95 2.44
C MET A 125 -3.61 -3.34 3.74
N ILE A 126 -2.86 -4.11 4.52
CA ILE A 126 -2.21 -3.63 5.75
C ILE A 126 -1.20 -2.53 5.42
N SER A 127 -0.38 -2.72 4.39
CA SER A 127 0.59 -1.72 3.92
C SER A 127 -0.09 -0.40 3.57
N GLY A 128 -1.18 -0.45 2.78
CA GLY A 128 -1.94 0.74 2.42
C GLY A 128 -2.64 1.40 3.60
N ALA A 129 -3.19 0.63 4.53
CA ALA A 129 -3.82 1.14 5.75
C ALA A 129 -2.81 1.85 6.67
N VAL A 130 -1.63 1.24 6.90
CA VAL A 130 -0.54 1.83 7.69
C VAL A 130 -0.08 3.14 7.04
N LEU A 131 0.12 3.15 5.72
CA LEU A 131 0.55 4.36 5.00
C LEU A 131 -0.51 5.48 5.08
N SER A 132 -1.79 5.12 4.96
CA SER A 132 -2.92 6.06 5.06
C SER A 132 -3.07 6.63 6.48
N SER A 133 -2.86 5.81 7.51
CA SER A 133 -2.97 6.21 8.92
C SER A 133 -1.83 7.10 9.42
N THR A 134 -0.70 7.12 8.69
CA THR A 134 0.49 7.91 9.07
C THR A 134 0.29 9.40 8.79
N CYS A 135 -0.77 9.80 8.07
CA CYS A 135 -1.10 11.20 7.83
C CYS A 135 -2.15 11.72 8.83
N PRO A 136 -1.92 12.87 9.49
CA PRO A 136 -2.99 13.57 10.20
C PRO A 136 -4.02 14.02 9.17
N HIS A 137 -5.27 13.63 9.43
CA HIS A 137 -6.45 13.92 8.61
C HIS A 137 -6.44 15.36 8.09
N ILE A 138 -6.21 15.55 6.79
CA ILE A 138 -6.53 16.80 6.11
C ILE A 138 -8.05 16.78 5.92
N GLU A 139 -8.78 17.20 6.94
CA GLU A 139 -10.19 17.58 6.75
C GLU A 139 -10.25 18.78 5.80
N ARG A 140 -10.78 18.53 4.61
CA ARG A 140 -11.41 19.56 3.79
C ARG A 140 -12.69 20.00 4.50
N GLY A 141 -12.56 20.98 5.39
CA GLY A 141 -13.70 21.68 5.99
C GLY A 141 -13.65 21.71 7.50
N GLY A 142 -13.20 22.85 8.04
CA GLY A 142 -13.62 23.34 9.35
C GLY A 142 -13.20 22.54 10.59
N TYR A 143 -12.48 23.21 11.48
CA TYR A 143 -12.43 22.93 12.92
C TYR A 143 -11.48 21.83 13.42
N ARG A 144 -10.24 22.28 13.68
CA ARG A 144 -9.55 22.14 14.98
C ARG A 144 -9.64 20.75 15.64
N ARG A 145 -8.75 19.83 15.24
CA ARG A 145 -8.32 18.75 16.13
C ARG A 145 -6.80 18.69 16.16
N GLY A 146 -6.26 19.35 17.18
CA GLY A 146 -4.84 19.36 17.48
C GLY A 146 -4.35 17.94 17.74
N TYR A 147 -3.41 17.49 16.92
CA TYR A 147 -2.53 16.39 17.27
C TYR A 147 -1.16 16.97 17.60
N ILE A 148 -0.83 16.89 18.89
CA ILE A 148 0.52 17.00 19.44
C ILE A 148 1.34 15.88 18.79
N GLY A 149 1.89 16.15 17.61
CA GLY A 149 2.97 15.37 17.03
C GLY A 149 4.28 15.98 17.51
N ARG A 150 4.95 15.30 18.44
CA ARG A 150 6.33 15.61 18.88
C ARG A 150 7.20 15.96 17.67
N SER A 151 7.43 17.25 17.46
CA SER A 151 8.52 17.76 16.62
C SER A 151 9.84 17.50 17.35
N PHE A 152 10.39 16.30 17.18
CA PHE A 152 11.81 16.06 17.39
C PHE A 152 12.56 16.50 16.12
N ALA A 153 12.53 17.80 15.81
CA ALA A 153 13.23 18.36 14.64
C ALA A 153 13.34 19.89 14.72
N ASN A 154 13.90 20.43 15.82
CA ASN A 154 14.75 21.64 15.80
C ASN A 154 15.20 21.98 17.22
N THR A 155 16.22 21.28 17.72
CA THR A 155 17.09 21.87 18.75
C THR A 155 18.37 22.26 18.03
N ARG A 156 18.35 23.42 17.36
CA ARG A 156 19.61 24.18 17.23
C ARG A 156 19.94 24.63 18.66
N PRO A 157 21.15 24.40 19.19
CA PRO A 157 21.57 25.08 20.40
C PRO A 157 21.59 26.59 20.07
N SER A 158 20.68 27.35 20.67
CA SER A 158 20.76 28.80 20.68
C SER A 158 22.07 29.19 21.36
N ALA A 159 22.89 30.00 20.69
CA ALA A 159 24.11 30.55 21.27
C ALA A 159 23.77 31.33 22.57
N PRO A 160 24.65 31.34 23.58
CA PRO A 160 24.43 32.14 24.78
C PRO A 160 24.42 33.64 24.41
N ASP A 161 23.44 34.39 24.93
CA ASP A 161 23.37 35.84 24.74
C ASP A 161 24.61 36.54 25.32
N PRO A 162 25.15 37.59 24.65
CA PRO A 162 26.26 38.36 25.19
C PRO A 162 25.82 39.17 26.42
N PRO A 163 26.73 39.41 27.40
CA PRO A 163 26.41 40.16 28.61
C PRO A 163 26.06 41.62 28.30
N LYS A 164 24.99 42.12 28.94
CA LYS A 164 24.54 43.52 28.80
C LYS A 164 25.55 44.48 29.45
N PRO A 165 25.79 45.67 28.87
CA PRO A 165 26.67 46.68 29.43
C PRO A 165 26.06 47.28 30.70
N ILE A 166 26.89 47.47 31.73
CA ILE A 166 26.55 48.17 32.97
C ILE A 166 26.54 49.67 32.65
N THR A 167 25.36 50.25 32.46
CA THR A 167 25.22 51.70 32.32
C THR A 167 24.97 52.32 33.69
N THR A 168 26.00 52.99 34.18
CA THR A 168 26.02 53.91 35.32
C THR A 168 25.11 55.11 35.05
N SER A 169 24.18 55.43 35.96
CA SER A 169 23.75 56.81 36.30
C SER A 169 22.56 56.77 37.29
N THR A 170 22.80 57.13 38.56
CA THR A 170 22.36 58.39 39.23
C THR A 170 20.98 58.35 39.87
N LEU A 171 20.92 58.60 41.19
CA LEU A 171 19.89 59.30 41.96
C LEU A 171 20.27 59.26 43.46
N PRO A 172 19.84 60.20 44.32
CA PRO A 172 20.08 61.65 44.31
C PRO A 172 20.75 62.14 45.63
N LEU A 173 21.14 63.43 45.60
CA LEU A 173 21.49 64.27 46.75
C LEU A 173 20.53 64.08 47.95
N LYS A 174 21.09 63.99 49.15
CA LYS A 174 20.42 64.40 50.39
C LYS A 174 21.43 65.13 51.28
N ASP A 175 21.33 66.45 51.30
CA ASP A 175 22.06 67.38 52.17
C ASP A 175 21.67 67.18 53.65
N PRO A 176 22.46 67.74 54.58
CA PRO A 176 22.29 69.15 54.96
C PRO A 176 23.49 70.07 54.71
#